data_AF-A0A1I4R149-F1
#
_entry.id   AF-A0A1I4R149-F1
#
_cell.length_a   1.000
_cell.length_b   1.000
_cell.length_c   1.000
_cell.angle_alpha   90.00
_cell.angle_beta   90.00
_cell.angle_gamma   90.00
#
_symmetry.space_group_name_H-M   'P 1'
#
loop_
_entity.id
_entity.type
_entity.pdbx_description
1 polymer ?
#
loop_
_entity_poly.entity_id
_entity_poly.type
_entity_poly.pdbx_seq_one_letter_code
_entity_poly.pdbx_strand_id
1 'polypeptide(L)'
;MNVTEVSFVAAAAAAATGKALPAIGQTPARYAGHAFETGAYAPDRPGVFVLTTQLSGRAHPIYVGESESMIVAVSAILAANPVLKRLTAGVFWKASPFALDRKHLVEELIEEYQPHFNAPSEEGKHEASSERDDWVRDPIELIARF
;
A
#
# COMPACT_ATOMS: atom_id res chain seq x y z
N MET A 1 1.82 23.14 -9.74
CA MET A 1 2.67 22.01 -9.37
C MET A 1 2.01 20.76 -9.94
N ASN A 2 2.61 20.16 -10.98
CA ASN A 2 1.96 19.17 -11.85
C ASN A 2 1.98 17.77 -11.23
N VAL A 3 0.80 17.23 -10.96
CA VAL A 3 0.55 15.87 -10.44
C VAL A 3 1.07 14.77 -11.39
N THR A 4 1.33 15.11 -12.66
CA THR A 4 1.80 14.16 -13.66
C THR A 4 3.27 13.78 -13.52
N GLU A 5 4.15 14.67 -13.07
CA GLU A 5 5.60 14.42 -13.14
C GLU A 5 6.12 13.48 -12.06
N VAL A 6 5.49 13.47 -10.88
CA VAL A 6 5.91 12.66 -9.73
C VAL A 6 5.61 11.16 -9.93
N SER A 7 4.55 10.83 -10.70
CA SER A 7 4.15 9.44 -10.99
C SER A 7 5.14 8.70 -11.89
N PHE A 8 5.82 9.41 -12.80
CA PHE A 8 6.79 8.79 -13.72
C PHE A 8 8.11 8.41 -13.03
N VAL A 9 8.52 9.13 -11.98
CA VAL A 9 9.82 8.91 -11.32
C VAL A 9 9.83 7.58 -10.54
N ALA A 10 8.73 7.23 -9.85
CA ALA A 10 8.62 5.96 -9.14
C ALA A 10 8.49 4.76 -10.12
N ALA A 11 7.72 4.91 -11.20
CA ALA A 11 7.60 3.88 -12.23
C ALA A 11 8.91 3.65 -13.00
N ALA A 12 9.69 4.71 -13.23
CA ALA A 12 11.03 4.62 -13.83
C ALA A 12 12.06 4.02 -12.85
N ALA A 13 11.95 4.30 -11.55
CA ALA A 13 12.81 3.69 -10.53
C ALA A 13 12.61 2.16 -10.44
N ALA A 14 11.35 1.69 -10.50
CA ALA A 14 11.06 0.26 -10.57
C ALA A 14 11.55 -0.40 -11.88
N ALA A 15 11.56 0.34 -12.99
CA ALA A 15 12.15 -0.13 -14.24
C ALA A 15 13.70 -0.15 -14.22
N ALA A 16 14.33 0.73 -13.43
CA ALA A 16 15.78 0.86 -13.31
C ALA A 16 16.44 -0.17 -12.37
N THR A 17 15.68 -0.80 -11.45
CA THR A 17 16.23 -1.78 -10.48
C THR A 17 16.34 -3.21 -11.02
N GLY A 18 15.93 -3.48 -12.26
CA GLY A 18 16.07 -4.80 -12.90
C GLY A 18 15.17 -5.90 -12.32
N LYS A 19 14.27 -5.59 -11.39
CA LYS A 19 13.27 -6.53 -10.87
C LYS A 19 12.04 -6.53 -11.80
N ALA A 20 11.85 -7.63 -12.52
CA ALA A 20 10.89 -7.71 -13.60
C ALA A 20 9.43 -7.67 -13.11
N LEU A 21 8.74 -6.56 -13.35
CA LEU A 21 7.29 -6.51 -13.21
C LEU A 21 6.61 -7.50 -14.18
N PRO A 22 5.51 -8.14 -13.78
CA PRO A 22 4.82 -9.09 -14.63
C PRO A 22 4.25 -8.38 -15.86
N ALA A 23 4.27 -9.07 -17.00
CA ALA A 23 3.55 -8.61 -18.17
C ALA A 23 2.04 -8.63 -17.90
N ILE A 24 1.29 -7.74 -18.55
CA ILE A 24 -0.17 -7.77 -18.48
C ILE A 24 -0.68 -9.15 -18.95
N GLY A 25 -1.59 -9.75 -18.19
CA GLY A 25 -2.14 -11.08 -18.47
C GLY A 25 -1.24 -12.25 -18.06
N GLN A 26 -0.03 -12.00 -17.55
CA GLN A 26 0.83 -13.07 -17.04
C GLN A 26 0.18 -13.76 -15.84
N THR A 27 0.00 -15.07 -15.93
CA THR A 27 -0.58 -15.90 -14.87
C THR A 27 0.27 -17.17 -14.67
N PRO A 28 0.82 -17.42 -13.47
CA PRO A 28 0.80 -16.52 -12.31
C PRO A 28 1.70 -15.29 -12.52
N ALA A 29 1.24 -14.14 -12.03
CA ALA A 29 2.06 -12.95 -11.91
C ALA A 29 3.07 -13.15 -10.79
N ARG A 30 4.28 -12.58 -10.92
CA ARG A 30 5.30 -12.67 -9.87
C ARG A 30 5.67 -11.29 -9.36
N TYR A 31 5.57 -11.11 -8.05
CA TYR A 31 5.97 -9.92 -7.31
C TYR A 31 6.87 -10.32 -6.16
N ALA A 32 8.06 -9.71 -6.05
CA ALA A 32 9.08 -10.09 -5.07
C ALA A 32 9.35 -11.61 -5.00
N GLY A 33 9.30 -12.30 -6.16
CA GLY A 33 9.46 -13.76 -6.25
C GLY A 33 8.22 -14.59 -5.89
N HIS A 34 7.19 -13.99 -5.28
CA HIS A 34 5.93 -14.65 -4.90
C HIS A 34 4.98 -14.73 -6.09
N ALA A 35 4.34 -15.90 -6.25
CA ALA A 35 3.31 -16.11 -7.27
C ALA A 35 1.94 -15.58 -6.78
N PHE A 36 1.32 -14.75 -7.62
CA PHE A 36 -0.02 -14.21 -7.45
C PHE A 36 -0.94 -14.72 -8.57
N GLU A 37 -2.17 -15.02 -8.18
CA GLU A 37 -3.29 -15.30 -9.08
C GLU A 37 -3.95 -13.99 -9.54
N THR A 38 -4.76 -14.06 -10.58
CA THR A 38 -5.57 -12.94 -11.07
C THR A 38 -6.89 -13.44 -11.68
N GLY A 39 -7.87 -12.55 -11.83
CA GLY A 39 -9.19 -12.85 -12.35
C GLY A 39 -10.16 -11.70 -12.09
N ALA A 40 -11.44 -11.91 -12.41
CA ALA A 40 -12.47 -10.87 -12.35
C ALA A 40 -12.75 -10.39 -10.91
N TYR A 41 -12.65 -11.30 -9.94
CA TYR A 41 -12.97 -11.04 -8.54
C TYR A 41 -11.92 -11.69 -7.65
N ALA A 42 -11.41 -10.94 -6.67
CA ALA A 42 -10.59 -11.51 -5.61
C ALA A 42 -11.40 -12.54 -4.80
N PRO A 43 -10.79 -13.58 -4.24
CA PRO A 43 -11.54 -14.60 -3.52
C PRO A 43 -11.91 -14.14 -2.10
N ASP A 44 -13.01 -14.69 -1.57
CA ASP A 44 -13.41 -14.50 -0.17
C ASP A 44 -12.62 -15.42 0.77
N ARG A 45 -11.35 -15.08 0.98
CA ARG A 45 -10.45 -15.79 1.90
C ARG A 45 -9.30 -14.90 2.36
N PRO A 46 -8.59 -15.28 3.43
CA PRO A 46 -7.45 -14.53 3.92
C PRO A 46 -6.29 -14.49 2.93
N GLY A 47 -5.66 -13.33 2.77
CA GLY A 47 -4.52 -13.18 1.86
C GLY A 47 -4.07 -11.73 1.63
N VAL A 48 -3.10 -11.61 0.73
CA VAL A 48 -2.54 -10.33 0.25
C VAL A 48 -3.04 -10.06 -1.15
N PHE A 49 -3.39 -8.81 -1.43
CA PHE A 49 -3.80 -8.35 -2.75
C PHE A 49 -2.95 -7.17 -3.22
N VAL A 50 -2.78 -7.07 -4.54
CA VAL A 50 -2.06 -6.01 -5.22
C VAL A 50 -3.01 -5.41 -6.26
N LEU A 51 -3.31 -4.13 -6.11
CA LEU A 51 -3.98 -3.33 -7.12
C LEU A 51 -2.92 -2.74 -8.04
N THR A 52 -3.13 -2.88 -9.34
CA THR A 52 -2.13 -2.49 -10.34
C THR A 52 -2.73 -1.55 -11.37
N THR A 53 -1.91 -0.66 -11.89
CA THR A 53 -2.17 0.03 -13.16
C THR A 53 -1.33 -0.59 -14.28
N GLN A 54 -1.61 -0.19 -15.53
CA GLN A 54 -0.83 -0.61 -16.69
C GLN A 54 0.09 0.53 -17.13
N LEU A 55 1.40 0.29 -17.09
CA LEU A 55 2.41 1.19 -17.68
C LEU A 55 3.36 0.36 -18.53
N SER A 56 3.64 0.80 -19.76
CA SER A 56 4.60 0.15 -20.67
C SER A 56 4.39 -1.37 -20.83
N GLY A 57 3.13 -1.83 -20.83
CA GLY A 57 2.78 -3.25 -20.97
C GLY A 57 3.05 -4.11 -19.72
N ARG A 58 3.30 -3.49 -18.57
CA ARG A 58 3.55 -4.15 -17.27
C ARG A 58 2.49 -3.79 -16.25
N ALA A 59 2.24 -4.69 -15.30
CA ALA A 59 1.32 -4.46 -14.18
C ALA A 59 2.07 -3.82 -13.00
N HIS A 60 2.00 -2.50 -12.90
CA HIS A 60 2.67 -1.72 -11.86
C HIS A 60 1.82 -1.64 -10.59
N PRO A 61 2.33 -2.08 -9.42
CA PRO A 61 1.63 -1.91 -8.15
C PRO A 61 1.34 -0.44 -7.85
N ILE A 62 0.09 -0.13 -7.54
CA ILE A 62 -0.34 1.20 -7.09
C ILE A 62 -0.85 1.16 -5.65
N TYR A 63 -1.32 0.00 -5.20
CA TYR A 63 -1.69 -0.27 -3.82
C TYR A 63 -1.51 -1.76 -3.47
N VAL A 64 -1.11 -2.05 -2.25
CA VAL A 64 -0.93 -3.40 -1.68
C VAL A 64 -1.63 -3.45 -0.33
N GLY A 65 -2.33 -4.53 -0.04
CA GLY A 65 -2.96 -4.72 1.26
C GLY A 65 -3.15 -6.18 1.63
N GLU A 66 -3.46 -6.43 2.90
CA GLU A 66 -3.88 -7.74 3.39
C GLU A 66 -5.31 -7.70 3.93
N SER A 67 -5.96 -8.86 4.01
CA SER A 67 -7.25 -8.99 4.68
C SER A 67 -7.55 -10.43 5.04
N GLU A 68 -8.49 -10.63 5.97
CA GLU A 68 -9.17 -11.92 6.20
C GLU A 68 -10.20 -12.23 5.09
N SER A 69 -10.65 -11.21 4.35
CA SER A 69 -11.50 -11.35 3.17
C SER A 69 -11.07 -10.37 2.08
N MET A 70 -10.30 -10.86 1.11
CA MET A 70 -9.75 -10.01 0.05
C MET A 70 -10.83 -9.37 -0.82
N ILE A 71 -11.92 -10.08 -1.15
CA ILE A 71 -13.03 -9.49 -1.93
C ILE A 71 -13.66 -8.29 -1.21
N VAL A 72 -13.85 -8.39 0.11
CA VAL A 72 -14.45 -7.33 0.92
C VAL A 72 -13.50 -6.14 1.00
N ALA A 73 -12.21 -6.38 1.29
CA ALA A 73 -11.21 -5.32 1.39
C ALA A 73 -11.01 -4.58 0.06
N VAL A 74 -10.84 -5.30 -1.05
CA VAL A 74 -10.69 -4.70 -2.39
C VAL A 74 -11.92 -3.86 -2.72
N SER A 75 -13.12 -4.40 -2.50
CA SER A 75 -14.37 -3.67 -2.77
C SER A 75 -14.49 -2.40 -1.93
N ALA A 76 -14.19 -2.48 -0.63
CA ALA A 76 -14.25 -1.34 0.28
C ALA A 76 -13.24 -0.24 -0.10
N ILE A 77 -12.00 -0.61 -0.39
CA ILE A 77 -10.93 0.34 -0.74
C ILE A 77 -11.24 1.05 -2.06
N LEU A 78 -11.71 0.31 -3.08
CA LEU A 78 -12.09 0.89 -4.36
C LEU A 78 -13.35 1.76 -4.27
N ALA A 79 -14.28 1.44 -3.37
CA ALA A 79 -15.45 2.28 -3.10
C ALA A 79 -15.07 3.57 -2.36
N ALA A 80 -14.17 3.49 -1.38
CA ALA A 80 -13.70 4.63 -0.60
C ALA A 80 -12.78 5.57 -1.41
N ASN A 81 -12.07 5.05 -2.41
CA ASN A 81 -11.09 5.81 -3.19
C ASN A 81 -11.42 5.80 -4.70
N PRO A 82 -12.27 6.73 -5.19
CA PRO A 82 -12.64 6.80 -6.61
C PRO A 82 -11.46 6.99 -7.57
N VAL A 83 -10.40 7.67 -7.13
CA VAL A 83 -9.18 7.87 -7.93
C VAL A 83 -8.43 6.54 -8.10
N LEU A 84 -8.18 5.83 -6.99
CA LEU A 84 -7.58 4.50 -7.01
C LEU A 84 -8.38 3.54 -7.90
N LYS A 85 -9.72 3.58 -7.80
CA LYS A 85 -10.62 2.80 -8.66
C LYS A 85 -10.44 3.11 -10.15
N ARG A 86 -10.30 4.38 -10.53
CA ARG A 86 -10.09 4.76 -11.94
C ARG A 86 -8.72 4.32 -12.47
N LEU A 87 -7.70 4.28 -11.62
CA LEU A 87 -6.33 3.91 -12.00
C LEU A 87 -6.09 2.39 -11.98
N THR A 88 -6.91 1.65 -11.25
CA THR A 88 -6.79 0.18 -11.13
C THR A 88 -7.19 -0.48 -12.44
N ALA A 89 -6.21 -1.11 -13.10
CA ALA A 89 -6.38 -1.93 -14.29
C ALA A 89 -6.42 -3.43 -13.98
N GLY A 90 -5.94 -3.85 -12.80
CA GLY A 90 -5.87 -5.26 -12.42
C GLY A 90 -5.83 -5.46 -10.91
N VAL A 91 -6.30 -6.64 -10.49
CA VAL A 91 -6.23 -7.13 -9.11
C VAL A 91 -5.52 -8.47 -9.13
N PHE A 92 -4.47 -8.58 -8.32
CA PHE A 92 -3.70 -9.80 -8.12
C PHE A 92 -3.78 -10.22 -6.66
N TRP A 93 -3.81 -11.51 -6.37
CA TRP A 93 -3.92 -12.00 -4.99
C TRP A 93 -3.09 -13.24 -4.70
N LYS A 94 -2.74 -13.40 -3.44
CA LYS A 94 -2.11 -14.59 -2.87
C LYS A 94 -2.79 -14.93 -1.55
N ALA A 95 -3.45 -16.08 -1.52
CA ALA A 95 -4.08 -16.57 -0.30
C ALA A 95 -3.01 -16.95 0.74
N SER A 96 -3.26 -16.60 2.01
CA SER A 96 -2.45 -17.04 3.14
C SER A 96 -3.30 -17.00 4.42
N PRO A 97 -3.42 -18.13 5.16
CA PRO A 97 -4.16 -18.16 6.41
C PRO A 97 -3.40 -17.51 7.59
N PHE A 98 -2.10 -17.22 7.42
CA PHE A 98 -1.24 -16.75 8.50
C PHE A 98 -1.09 -15.23 8.46
N ALA A 99 -1.60 -14.55 9.48
CA ALA A 99 -1.57 -13.08 9.55
C ALA A 99 -0.15 -12.49 9.53
N LEU A 100 0.82 -13.14 10.20
CA LEU A 100 2.20 -12.67 10.20
C LEU A 100 2.82 -12.72 8.80
N ASP A 101 2.62 -13.82 8.07
CA ASP A 101 3.13 -13.98 6.70
C ASP A 101 2.54 -12.94 5.76
N ARG A 102 1.25 -12.62 5.90
CA ARG A 102 0.61 -11.58 5.11
C ARG A 102 1.20 -10.20 5.37
N LYS A 103 1.43 -9.85 6.65
CA LYS A 103 2.05 -8.57 7.03
C LYS A 103 3.46 -8.42 6.46
N HIS A 104 4.32 -9.42 6.66
CA HIS A 104 5.68 -9.40 6.10
C HIS A 104 5.67 -9.29 4.58
N LEU A 105 4.75 -9.99 3.90
CA LEU A 105 4.63 -9.89 2.45
C LEU A 105 4.17 -8.49 2.00
N VAL A 106 3.23 -7.87 2.71
CA VAL A 106 2.81 -6.49 2.41
C VAL A 106 3.98 -5.53 2.58
N GLU A 107 4.73 -5.64 3.67
CA GLU A 107 5.93 -4.82 3.93
C GLU A 107 6.98 -5.00 2.82
N GLU A 108 7.32 -6.24 2.46
CA GLU A 108 8.26 -6.56 1.38
C GLU A 108 7.84 -5.92 0.04
N LEU A 109 6.55 -6.00 -0.31
CA LEU A 109 6.03 -5.43 -1.55
C LEU A 109 6.01 -3.90 -1.53
N ILE A 110 5.70 -3.29 -0.39
CA ILE A 110 5.72 -1.83 -0.24
C ILE A 110 7.17 -1.33 -0.34
N GLU A 111 8.11 -1.99 0.34
CA GLU A 111 9.53 -1.65 0.28
C GLU A 111 10.07 -1.77 -1.14
N GLU A 112 9.75 -2.85 -1.84
CA GLU A 112 10.27 -3.12 -3.19
C GLU A 112 9.68 -2.20 -4.26
N TYR A 113 8.37 -1.95 -4.23
CA TYR A 113 7.67 -1.27 -5.34
C TYR A 113 7.24 0.15 -5.03
N GLN A 114 7.31 0.58 -3.77
CA GLN A 114 6.88 1.91 -3.30
C GLN A 114 5.53 2.35 -3.90
N PRO A 115 4.44 1.57 -3.74
CA PRO A 115 3.17 1.88 -4.37
C PRO A 115 2.61 3.21 -3.86
N HIS A 116 2.22 4.09 -4.79
CA HIS A 116 1.87 5.48 -4.46
C HIS A 116 0.76 5.61 -3.42
N PHE A 117 -0.25 4.73 -3.44
CA PHE A 117 -1.39 4.79 -2.52
C PHE A 117 -1.14 4.06 -1.18
N ASN A 118 0.03 3.44 -0.99
CA ASN A 118 0.47 2.93 0.31
C ASN A 118 1.26 3.94 1.13
N ALA A 119 1.80 4.99 0.49
CA ALA A 119 2.48 6.05 1.19
C ALA A 119 1.49 6.78 2.12
N PRO A 120 1.88 7.11 3.37
CA PRO A 120 1.05 7.96 4.20
C PRO A 120 0.88 9.29 3.46
N SER A 121 -0.35 9.65 3.13
CA SER A 121 -0.67 11.00 2.68
C SER A 121 -0.16 11.99 3.73
N GLU A 122 0.77 12.88 3.36
CA GLU A 122 1.27 13.92 4.26
C GLU A 122 0.18 14.90 4.76
N GLU A 123 -1.06 14.72 4.30
CA GLU A 123 -2.25 15.48 4.71
C GLU A 123 -2.71 15.18 6.16
N GLY A 124 -2.07 14.25 6.87
CA GLY A 124 -2.32 13.99 8.30
C GLY A 124 -1.34 14.65 9.28
N LYS A 125 -0.37 15.46 8.82
CA LYS A 125 0.69 16.05 9.68
C LYS A 125 0.59 17.56 9.92
N HIS A 126 -0.57 18.17 9.66
CA HIS A 126 -0.78 19.61 9.85
C HIS A 126 -1.93 20.00 10.80
N GLU A 127 -2.37 19.13 11.70
CA GLU A 127 -3.27 19.50 12.82
C GLU A 127 -2.85 18.81 14.13
N ALA A 128 -1.69 19.19 14.70
CA ALA A 128 -1.37 18.93 16.12
C ALA A 128 -0.24 19.81 16.67
N SER A 129 -0.06 21.03 16.15
CA SER A 129 1.04 21.90 16.58
C SER A 129 0.65 23.38 16.59
N SER A 130 -0.40 23.68 17.35
CA SER A 130 -0.59 25.01 17.94
C SER A 130 -1.25 24.83 19.30
N GLU A 131 -0.44 24.54 20.33
CA GLU A 131 -0.65 24.88 21.74
C GLU A 131 0.25 23.99 22.60
N ARG A 132 1.46 24.50 22.84
CA ARG A 132 2.09 24.56 24.16
C ARG A 132 3.46 25.20 24.02
N ASP A 133 3.46 26.52 24.14
CA ASP A 133 4.57 27.24 24.75
C ASP A 133 4.86 26.60 26.11
N ASP A 134 5.95 25.86 26.17
CA ASP A 134 7.08 26.12 27.05
C ASP A 134 6.76 26.77 28.42
N TRP A 135 6.92 26.02 29.52
CA TRP A 135 7.85 26.36 30.60
C TRP A 135 7.82 25.34 31.77
N VAL A 136 9.03 24.95 32.16
CA VAL A 136 9.47 24.07 33.25
C VAL A 136 8.85 24.40 34.63
N ARG A 137 8.50 23.36 35.42
CA ARG A 137 8.95 23.20 36.83
C ARG A 137 8.59 21.83 37.46
N ASP A 138 9.66 21.10 37.78
CA ASP A 138 9.90 20.10 38.83
C ASP A 138 8.87 19.00 39.21
N PRO A 139 9.23 17.70 39.11
CA PRO A 139 8.39 16.58 39.52
C PRO A 139 8.51 16.17 41.01
N ILE A 140 8.91 17.04 41.95
CA ILE A 140 9.20 16.66 43.36
C ILE A 140 8.37 17.37 44.45
N GLU A 141 7.42 18.26 44.15
CA GLU A 141 6.59 18.92 45.20
C GLU A 141 5.08 18.60 45.14
N LEU A 142 4.67 17.33 45.13
CA LEU A 142 3.24 17.00 45.27
C LEU A 142 2.87 15.89 46.27
N ILE A 143 3.80 15.38 47.09
CA ILE A 143 3.50 14.32 48.09
C ILE A 143 4.08 14.68 49.46
N ALA A 144 3.75 15.86 49.98
CA ALA A 144 4.01 16.21 51.40
C ALA A 144 2.92 17.08 52.04
N ARG A 145 1.70 17.09 51.47
CA ARG A 145 0.51 17.69 52.11
C ARG A 145 -0.75 16.92 51.76
N PHE A 146 -0.86 15.68 52.22
CA PHE A 146 -2.09 15.04 52.69
C PHE A 146 -1.72 13.87 53.60
#